data_AF-A0A7C2M3H5-F1
#
_entry.id   AF-A0A7C2M3H5-F1
#
_cell.length_a   1.000
_cell.length_b   1.000
_cell.length_c   1.000
_cell.angle_alpha   90.00
_cell.angle_beta   90.00
_cell.angle_gamma   90.00
#
_symmetry.space_group_name_H-M   'P 1'
#
loop_
_entity.id
_entity.type
_entity.pdbx_description
1 polymer ?
#
loop_
_entity_poly.entity_id
_entity_poly.type
_entity_poly.pdbx_seq_one_letter_code
_entity_poly.pdbx_strand_id
1 'polypeptide(L)'
;MENNQYINRELSWLQFNARVLQEAADKTVPLIERLRFLGIFSNNLDEFFKVRYATIKRIDLAGKGGKSVLGGIKANKLLEEITQIVIDQQSESLNILASIQSKLKEHNIFIINEKQVPK
;
A
#
# COMPACT_ATOMS: atom_id res chain seq x y z
N MET A 1 -10.50 33.88 4.80
CA MET A 1 -10.63 32.74 5.72
C MET A 1 -9.99 31.57 5.02
N GLU A 2 -8.82 31.11 5.50
CA GLU A 2 -8.17 29.93 4.93
C GLU A 2 -9.12 28.73 5.11
N ASN A 3 -9.57 28.17 3.99
CA ASN A 3 -10.26 26.89 3.98
C ASN A 3 -9.25 25.85 4.44
N ASN A 4 -9.22 25.53 5.74
CA ASN A 4 -8.54 24.36 6.26
C ASN A 4 -9.22 23.10 5.69
N GLN A 5 -8.87 22.75 4.45
CA GLN A 5 -9.24 21.50 3.82
C GLN A 5 -8.44 20.40 4.50
N TYR A 6 -9.04 19.78 5.51
CA TYR A 6 -8.48 18.58 6.13
C TYR A 6 -8.47 17.44 5.11
N ILE A 7 -7.33 16.78 4.97
CA ILE A 7 -7.21 15.56 4.16
C ILE A 7 -7.88 14.42 4.92
N ASN A 8 -8.60 13.55 4.22
CA ASN A 8 -9.20 12.37 4.85
C ASN A 8 -8.10 11.49 5.50
N ARG A 9 -8.36 11.03 6.73
CA ARG A 9 -7.41 10.26 7.54
C ARG A 9 -6.92 8.98 6.84
N GLU A 10 -7.80 8.31 6.10
CA GLU A 10 -7.49 7.03 5.47
C GLU A 10 -6.64 7.22 4.21
N LEU A 11 -6.92 8.27 3.45
CA LEU A 11 -6.07 8.69 2.33
C LEU A 11 -4.69 9.14 2.80
N SER A 12 -4.63 9.90 3.90
CA SER A 12 -3.36 10.30 4.54
C SER A 12 -2.55 9.09 5.01
N TRP A 13 -3.23 8.05 5.50
CA TRP A 13 -2.58 6.81 5.90
C TRP A 13 -1.99 6.06 4.69
N LEU A 14 -2.71 6.00 3.56
CA LEU A 14 -2.18 5.42 2.32
C LEU A 14 -0.99 6.21 1.77
N GLN A 15 -0.98 7.54 1.92
CA GLN A 15 0.18 8.36 1.58
C GLN A 15 1.39 8.06 2.47
N PHE A 16 1.16 7.83 3.77
CA PHE A 16 2.22 7.35 4.67
C PHE A 16 2.77 6.00 4.20
N ASN A 17 1.90 5.03 3.88
CA ASN A 17 2.37 3.73 3.40
C ASN A 17 3.11 3.83 2.05
N ALA A 18 2.72 4.78 1.20
CA ALA A 18 3.46 5.10 -0.03
C ALA A 18 4.90 5.57 0.25
N ARG A 19 5.16 6.26 1.38
CA ARG A 19 6.53 6.62 1.78
C ARG A 19 7.36 5.39 2.15
N VAL A 20 6.75 4.38 2.76
CA VAL A 20 7.43 3.08 3.00
C VAL A 20 7.79 2.41 1.67
N LEU A 21 6.90 2.48 0.67
CA LEU A 21 7.19 1.98 -0.67
C LEU A 21 8.32 2.74 -1.37
N GLN A 22 8.45 4.05 -1.12
CA GLN A 22 9.56 4.85 -1.64
C GLN A 22 10.93 4.38 -1.12
N GLU A 23 11.03 3.98 0.15
CA GLU A 23 12.27 3.39 0.70
C GLU A 23 12.64 2.07 0.00
N ALA A 24 11.64 1.27 -0.41
CA ALA A 24 11.89 0.09 -1.25
C ALA A 24 12.34 0.45 -2.67
N ALA A 25 11.85 1.57 -3.22
CA ALA A 25 12.20 2.04 -4.55
C ALA A 25 13.60 2.68 -4.62
N ASP A 26 14.03 3.33 -3.53
CA ASP A 26 15.28 4.08 -3.48
C ASP A 26 16.50 3.19 -3.67
N LYS A 27 17.37 3.57 -4.62
CA LYS A 27 18.61 2.85 -4.94
C LYS A 27 19.74 3.14 -3.94
N THR A 28 19.63 4.19 -3.12
CA THR A 28 20.59 4.50 -2.06
C THR A 28 20.43 3.59 -0.84
N VAL A 29 19.25 3.01 -0.66
CA VAL A 29 18.95 2.01 0.36
C VAL A 29 19.59 0.66 -0.03
N PRO A 30 20.29 -0.04 0.89
CA PRO A 30 20.86 -1.35 0.59
C PRO A 30 19.83 -2.36 0.07
N LEU A 31 20.24 -3.20 -0.88
CA LEU A 31 19.33 -4.05 -1.66
C LEU A 31 18.42 -4.96 -0.81
N ILE A 32 18.95 -5.52 0.28
CA ILE A 32 18.18 -6.37 1.19
C ILE A 32 17.22 -5.54 2.05
N GLU A 33 17.61 -4.34 2.47
CA GLU A 33 16.71 -3.44 3.21
C GLU A 33 15.54 -2.98 2.33
N ARG A 34 15.77 -2.75 1.03
CA ARG A 34 14.68 -2.46 0.06
C ARG A 34 13.66 -3.61 0.01
N LEU A 35 14.14 -4.86 0.02
CA LEU A 35 13.26 -6.04 0.07
C LEU A 35 12.48 -6.11 1.39
N ARG A 36 13.11 -5.73 2.51
CA ARG A 36 12.42 -5.64 3.82
C ARG A 36 11.37 -4.54 3.82
N PHE A 37 11.64 -3.37 3.24
CA PHE A 37 10.66 -2.30 3.10
C PHE A 37 9.44 -2.72 2.27
N LEU A 38 9.61 -3.54 1.21
CA LEU A 38 8.47 -4.15 0.52
C LEU A 38 7.63 -5.02 1.46
N GLY A 39 8.27 -5.85 2.30
CA GLY A 39 7.58 -6.65 3.31
C GLY A 39 6.82 -5.78 4.32
N ILE A 40 7.42 -4.68 4.79
CA ILE A 40 6.78 -3.72 5.71
C ILE A 40 5.58 -3.06 5.02
N PHE A 41 5.73 -2.59 3.78
CA PHE A 41 4.65 -2.02 2.98
C PHE A 41 3.47 -2.98 2.85
N SER A 42 3.72 -4.24 2.51
CA SER A 42 2.69 -5.28 2.38
C SER A 42 2.00 -5.58 3.71
N ASN A 43 2.75 -5.76 4.79
CA ASN A 43 2.18 -6.01 6.11
C ASN A 43 1.31 -4.85 6.61
N ASN A 44 1.77 -3.60 6.40
CA ASN A 44 0.98 -2.43 6.73
C ASN A 44 -0.32 -2.39 5.93
N LEU A 45 -0.25 -2.69 4.63
CA LEU A 45 -1.43 -2.71 3.76
C LEU A 45 -2.45 -3.77 4.20
N ASP A 46 -1.99 -4.95 4.60
CA ASP A 46 -2.85 -5.99 5.17
C ASP A 46 -3.58 -5.50 6.44
N GLU A 47 -2.86 -4.85 7.36
CA GLU A 47 -3.46 -4.29 8.58
C GLU A 47 -4.45 -3.15 8.27
N PHE A 48 -4.16 -2.34 7.25
CA PHE A 48 -5.11 -1.33 6.76
C PHE A 48 -6.42 -1.97 6.29
N PHE A 49 -6.36 -3.07 5.53
CA PHE A 49 -7.57 -3.75 5.08
C PHE A 49 -8.35 -4.39 6.23
N LYS A 50 -7.66 -5.10 7.14
CA LYS A 50 -8.27 -5.76 8.30
C LYS A 50 -9.01 -4.79 9.21
N VAL A 51 -8.44 -3.60 9.44
CA VAL A 51 -8.95 -2.67 10.45
C VAL A 51 -9.70 -1.48 9.83
N ARG A 52 -9.02 -0.72 8.97
CA ARG A 52 -9.51 0.59 8.50
C ARG A 52 -10.53 0.42 7.38
N TYR A 53 -10.19 -0.32 6.32
CA TYR A 53 -11.09 -0.57 5.20
C TYR A 53 -12.39 -1.26 5.67
N ALA A 54 -12.27 -2.30 6.49
CA ALA A 54 -13.41 -3.02 7.05
C ALA A 54 -14.34 -2.09 7.88
N THR A 55 -13.79 -1.11 8.58
CA THR A 55 -14.58 -0.13 9.34
C THR A 55 -15.38 0.79 8.41
N ILE A 56 -14.76 1.32 7.36
CA ILE A 56 -15.46 2.15 6.36
C ILE A 56 -16.54 1.31 5.66
N LYS A 57 -16.27 0.05 5.33
CA LYS A 57 -17.23 -0.85 4.69
C LYS A 57 -18.45 -1.13 5.58
N ARG A 58 -18.27 -1.29 6.89
CA ARG A 58 -19.39 -1.43 7.84
C ARG A 58 -20.24 -0.16 7.91
N ILE A 59 -19.62 1.02 7.88
CA ILE A 59 -20.32 2.31 7.85
C ILE A 59 -21.15 2.44 6.55
N ASP A 60 -20.57 2.04 5.42
CA ASP A 60 -21.26 2.02 4.12
C ASP A 60 -22.51 1.13 4.14
N LEU A 61 -22.38 -0.10 4.67
CA LEU A 61 -23.48 -1.05 4.78
C LEU A 61 -24.59 -0.62 5.75
N ALA A 62 -24.25 0.14 6.81
CA ALA A 62 -25.22 0.60 7.80
C ALA A 62 -26.15 1.73 7.29
N GLY A 63 -25.85 2.35 6.15
CA GLY A 63 -26.76 3.25 5.41
C GLY A 63 -27.12 4.59 6.07
N LYS A 64 -26.82 4.82 7.36
CA LYS A 64 -27.15 6.06 8.09
C LYS A 64 -25.92 6.70 8.73
N GLY A 65 -25.62 7.96 8.38
CA GLY A 65 -24.75 8.86 9.17
C GLY A 65 -23.26 8.95 8.81
N GLY A 66 -22.75 8.19 7.84
CA GLY A 66 -21.29 8.11 7.59
C GLY A 66 -20.60 9.41 7.14
N LYS A 67 -21.34 10.38 6.57
CA LYS A 67 -20.74 11.62 6.05
C LYS A 67 -20.06 12.47 7.14
N SER A 68 -20.62 12.60 8.34
CA SER A 68 -19.97 13.40 9.40
C SER A 68 -18.73 12.70 9.98
N VAL A 69 -18.77 11.36 10.05
CA VAL A 69 -17.68 10.53 10.59
C VAL A 69 -16.48 10.44 9.64
N LEU A 70 -16.72 10.53 8.33
CA LEU A 70 -15.69 10.39 7.29
C LEU A 70 -15.22 11.73 6.69
N GLY A 71 -15.38 12.83 7.43
CA GLY A 71 -14.90 14.16 7.00
C GLY A 71 -15.66 14.73 5.80
N GLY A 72 -16.96 14.45 5.69
CA GLY A 72 -17.85 14.96 4.63
C GLY A 72 -17.97 14.07 3.40
N ILE A 73 -17.13 13.05 3.25
CA ILE A 73 -17.12 12.13 2.09
C ILE A 73 -18.09 10.96 2.32
N LYS A 74 -18.76 10.49 1.26
CA LYS A 74 -19.58 9.27 1.31
C LYS A 74 -18.68 8.04 1.41
N ALA A 75 -19.07 7.06 2.22
CA ALA A 75 -18.28 5.85 2.45
C ALA A 75 -17.97 5.09 1.15
N ASN A 76 -18.97 4.86 0.29
CA ASN A 76 -18.77 4.24 -1.02
C ASN A 76 -17.69 4.93 -1.88
N LYS A 77 -17.75 6.27 -1.99
CA LYS A 77 -16.79 7.05 -2.76
C LYS A 77 -15.38 6.96 -2.17
N LEU A 78 -15.28 6.98 -0.84
CA LEU A 78 -13.99 6.82 -0.16
C LEU A 78 -13.40 5.41 -0.39
N LEU A 79 -14.24 4.37 -0.38
CA LEU A 79 -13.80 3.00 -0.69
C LEU A 79 -13.30 2.87 -2.13
N GLU A 80 -13.98 3.49 -3.10
CA GLU A 80 -13.55 3.54 -4.50
C GLU A 80 -12.17 4.22 -4.63
N GLU A 81 -12.00 5.39 -4.01
CA GLU A 81 -10.74 6.15 -4.03
C GLU A 81 -9.59 5.37 -3.38
N ILE A 82 -9.84 4.76 -2.21
CA ILE A 82 -8.88 3.87 -1.53
C ILE A 82 -8.49 2.71 -2.45
N THR A 83 -9.48 2.06 -3.08
CA THR A 83 -9.21 0.89 -3.94
C THR A 83 -8.33 1.26 -5.11
N GLN A 84 -8.59 2.40 -5.76
CA GLN A 84 -7.77 2.88 -6.88
C GLN A 84 -6.32 3.14 -6.44
N ILE A 85 -6.12 3.87 -5.34
CA ILE A 85 -4.79 4.15 -4.81
C ILE A 85 -4.04 2.85 -4.49
N VAL A 86 -4.73 1.88 -3.88
CA VAL A 86 -4.12 0.60 -3.52
C VAL A 86 -3.70 -0.19 -4.76
N ILE A 87 -4.51 -0.22 -5.82
CA ILE A 87 -4.16 -0.89 -7.08
C ILE A 87 -2.87 -0.30 -7.65
N ASP A 88 -2.77 1.03 -7.67
CA ASP A 88 -1.61 1.74 -8.21
C ASP A 88 -0.35 1.44 -7.38
N GLN A 89 -0.44 1.52 -6.05
CA GLN A 89 0.66 1.20 -5.14
C GLN A 89 1.08 -0.28 -5.22
N GLN A 90 0.13 -1.21 -5.36
CA GLN A 90 0.44 -2.63 -5.52
C GLN A 90 1.17 -2.89 -6.85
N SER A 91 0.73 -2.27 -7.94
CA SER A 91 1.40 -2.36 -9.24
C SER A 91 2.85 -1.86 -9.14
N GLU A 92 3.06 -0.71 -8.49
CA GLU A 92 4.41 -0.17 -8.23
C GLU A 92 5.25 -1.14 -7.39
N SER A 93 4.69 -1.74 -6.34
CA SER A 93 5.40 -2.70 -5.50
C SER A 93 5.91 -3.93 -6.26
N LEU A 94 5.14 -4.43 -7.24
CA LEU A 94 5.56 -5.54 -8.09
C LEU A 94 6.70 -5.14 -9.04
N ASN A 95 6.66 -3.92 -9.58
CA ASN A 95 7.74 -3.39 -10.41
C ASN A 95 9.04 -3.24 -9.60
N ILE A 96 8.95 -2.74 -8.36
CA ILE A 96 10.09 -2.63 -7.44
C ILE A 96 10.63 -4.02 -7.10
N LEU A 97 9.76 -4.99 -6.80
CA LEU A 97 10.16 -6.37 -6.51
C LEU A 97 10.92 -6.99 -7.69
N ALA A 98 10.40 -6.84 -8.91
CA ALA A 98 11.07 -7.32 -10.13
C ALA A 98 12.46 -6.67 -10.30
N SER A 99 12.56 -5.36 -10.04
CA SER A 99 13.85 -4.64 -10.06
C SER A 99 14.83 -5.17 -9.01
N ILE A 100 14.37 -5.42 -7.79
CA ILE A 100 15.19 -5.99 -6.71
C ILE A 100 15.67 -7.40 -7.09
N GLN A 101 14.76 -8.26 -7.58
CA GLN A 101 15.09 -9.60 -8.03
C GLN A 101 16.13 -9.60 -9.15
N SER A 102 16.04 -8.67 -10.10
CA SER A 102 17.07 -8.50 -11.13
C SER A 102 18.43 -8.18 -10.52
N LYS A 103 18.50 -7.20 -9.62
CA LYS A 103 19.76 -6.82 -8.96
C LYS A 103 20.33 -7.91 -8.06
N LEU A 104 19.48 -8.70 -7.39
CA LEU A 104 19.94 -9.83 -6.57
C LEU A 104 20.71 -10.85 -7.42
N LYS A 105 20.30 -11.09 -8.66
CA LYS A 105 21.00 -11.99 -9.59
C LYS A 105 22.41 -11.51 -9.90
N GLU A 106 22.64 -10.19 -10.01
CA GLU A 106 23.97 -9.61 -10.20
C GLU A 106 24.91 -9.92 -9.03
N HIS A 107 24.34 -10.14 -7.84
CA HIS A 107 25.05 -10.55 -6.63
C HIS A 107 25.03 -12.07 -6.38
N ASN A 108 24.70 -12.88 -7.40
CA ASN A 108 24.56 -14.34 -7.32
C ASN A 108 23.49 -14.82 -6.31
N ILE A 109 22.49 -13.99 -6.02
CA ILE A 109 21.35 -14.35 -5.18
C ILE A 109 20.14 -14.58 -6.09
N PHE A 110 19.62 -15.81 -6.09
CA PHE A 110 18.53 -16.22 -6.98
C PHE A 110 17.29 -16.57 -6.16
N ILE A 111 16.18 -15.90 -6.43
CA ILE A 111 14.86 -16.32 -5.96
C ILE A 111 14.28 -17.22 -7.04
N ILE A 112 14.11 -18.50 -6.72
CA ILE A 112 13.59 -19.53 -7.63
C ILE A 112 12.25 -20.08 -7.14
N ASN A 113 11.49 -20.68 -8.06
CA ASN A 113 10.26 -21.40 -7.75
C ASN A 113 10.42 -22.91 -8.01
N GLU A 114 9.36 -23.67 -7.77
CA GLU A 114 9.32 -25.14 -7.86
C GLU A 114 9.69 -25.69 -9.25
N LYS A 115 9.55 -24.88 -10.31
CA LYS A 115 9.85 -25.29 -11.70
C LYS A 115 11.31 -25.12 -12.08
N GLN A 116 12.10 -24.47 -11.22
CA GLN A 116 13.51 -24.13 -11.46
C GLN A 116 14.47 -24.99 -10.64
N VAL A 117 13.94 -25.88 -9.80
CA VAL A 117 14.74 -26.83 -9.02
C VAL A 117 15.22 -27.96 -9.95
N PRO A 118 16.54 -28.22 -10.03
CA PRO A 118 17.07 -29.37 -10.77
C PRO A 118 16.49 -30.69 -10.23
N LYS A 119 16.18 -31.62 -11.12
CA LYS A 119 15.73 -32.97 -10.74
C LYS A 119 16.88 -33.81 -10.16
#